data_AF-A0A5D2QRM3-F1
#
_entry.id   AF-A0A5D2QRM3-F1
#
_cell.length_a   1.000
_cell.length_b   1.000
_cell.length_c   1.000
_cell.angle_alpha   90.00
_cell.angle_beta   90.00
_cell.angle_gamma   90.00
#
_symmetry.space_group_name_H-M   'P 1'
#
loop_
_entity.id
_entity.type
_entity.pdbx_description
1 polymer ?
#
loop_
_entity_poly.entity_id
_entity_poly.type
_entity_poly.pdbx_seq_one_letter_code
_entity_poly.pdbx_strand_id
1 'polypeptide(L)'
;MAMSVPILAIIFALHLIAFVFAVGAERRRSFAKVVPDQYDERTYCLYSTDASTVYGLSAFGLLLLSQVVVNGVTRCLCFGKGLVSATSSTTCAIFFFVFSW
;
A
#
# COMPACT_ATOMS: atom_id res chain seq x y z
N MET A 1 21.95 -20.74 7.75
CA MET A 1 21.54 -19.33 7.57
C MET A 1 21.13 -18.98 6.13
N ALA A 2 20.79 -19.95 5.27
CA ALA A 2 20.44 -19.69 3.87
C ALA A 2 18.96 -19.36 3.61
N MET A 3 18.07 -19.61 4.59
CA MET A 3 16.62 -19.39 4.43
C MET A 3 16.22 -17.90 4.49
N SER A 4 17.05 -17.03 5.08
CA SER A 4 16.74 -15.60 5.26
C SER A 4 16.99 -14.76 4.01
N VAL A 5 18.03 -15.07 3.23
CA VAL A 5 18.40 -14.32 2.01
C VAL A 5 17.29 -14.30 0.95
N PRO A 6 16.67 -15.42 0.55
CA PRO A 6 15.61 -15.39 -0.47
C PRO A 6 14.36 -14.64 0.03
N ILE A 7 14.03 -14.76 1.33
CA ILE A 7 12.88 -14.08 1.92
C ILE A 7 13.11 -12.56 1.92
N LEU A 8 14.30 -12.10 2.31
CA LEU A 8 14.67 -10.69 2.26
C LEU A 8 14.65 -10.14 0.83
N ALA A 9 15.15 -10.91 -0.14
CA ALA A 9 15.13 -10.52 -1.56
C ALA A 9 13.69 -10.34 -2.07
N ILE A 10 12.77 -11.25 -1.72
CA ILE A 10 11.35 -11.17 -2.09
C ILE A 10 10.70 -9.93 -1.45
N ILE A 11 10.92 -9.71 -0.15
CA ILE A 11 10.37 -8.55 0.56
C ILE A 11 10.86 -7.25 -0.07
N PHE A 12 12.16 -7.16 -0.35
CA PHE A 12 12.75 -5.99 -0.99
C PHE A 12 12.15 -5.73 -2.39
N ALA A 13 11.99 -6.77 -3.20
CA ALA A 13 11.35 -6.67 -4.51
C ALA A 13 9.89 -6.19 -4.41
N LEU A 14 9.11 -6.72 -3.46
CA LEU A 14 7.72 -6.31 -3.22
C LEU A 14 7.63 -4.82 -2.84
N HIS A 15 8.57 -4.32 -2.02
CA HIS A 15 8.62 -2.90 -1.64
C HIS A 15 8.97 -2.00 -2.83
N LEU A 16 9.93 -2.40 -3.68
CA LEU A 16 10.26 -1.64 -4.88
C LEU A 16 9.09 -1.55 -5.86
N ILE A 17 8.36 -2.66 -6.06
CA ILE A 17 7.17 -2.67 -6.93
C ILE A 17 6.07 -1.77 -6.33
N ALA A 18 5.84 -1.84 -5.01
CA ALA A 18 4.89 -0.97 -4.33
C ALA A 18 5.23 0.52 -4.52
N PHE A 19 6.51 0.88 -4.39
CA PHE A 19 6.97 2.25 -4.64
C PHE A 19 6.72 2.70 -6.09
N VAL A 20 7.00 1.84 -7.08
CA VAL A 20 6.71 2.14 -8.50
C VAL A 20 5.21 2.36 -8.72
N PHE A 21 4.35 1.53 -8.12
CA PHE A 21 2.91 1.73 -8.22
C PHE A 21 2.43 3.02 -7.52
N ALA A 22 3.02 3.39 -6.39
CA ALA A 22 2.73 4.66 -5.73
C ALA A 22 3.09 5.87 -6.61
N VAL A 23 4.29 5.85 -7.24
CA VAL A 23 4.68 6.88 -8.22
C VAL A 23 3.74 6.86 -9.43
N GLY A 24 3.34 5.68 -9.90
CA GLY A 24 2.37 5.52 -10.98
C GLY A 24 0.99 6.10 -10.65
N ALA A 25 0.56 5.99 -9.39
CA ALA A 25 -0.69 6.56 -8.90
C ALA A 25 -0.65 8.10 -8.96
N GLU A 26 0.43 8.73 -8.49
CA GLU A 26 0.59 10.18 -8.57
C GLU A 26 0.69 10.69 -10.02
N ARG A 27 1.39 9.95 -10.90
CA ARG A 27 1.50 10.31 -12.32
C ARG A 27 0.18 10.20 -13.08
N ARG A 28 -0.75 9.37 -12.61
CA ARG A 28 -2.09 9.17 -13.21
C ARG A 28 -3.22 9.75 -12.36
N ARG A 29 -2.92 10.76 -11.56
CA ARG A 29 -3.91 11.48 -10.74
C ARG A 29 -5.05 11.98 -11.63
N SER A 30 -6.29 11.79 -11.17
CA SER A 30 -7.47 12.24 -11.92
C SER A 30 -7.48 13.76 -12.04
N PHE A 31 -7.78 14.26 -13.24
CA PHE A 31 -7.94 15.67 -13.52
C PHE A 31 -9.42 15.99 -13.71
N ALA A 32 -9.84 17.10 -13.12
CA ALA A 32 -11.16 17.67 -13.36
C ALA A 32 -11.08 18.70 -14.49
N LYS A 33 -11.97 18.59 -15.47
CA LYS A 33 -12.20 19.63 -16.48
C LYS A 33 -13.57 20.24 -16.27
N VAL A 34 -13.63 21.56 -16.18
CA VAL A 34 -14.90 22.30 -16.12
C VAL A 34 -15.47 22.34 -17.52
N VAL A 35 -16.66 21.78 -17.71
CA VAL A 35 -17.36 21.72 -18.99
C VAL A 35 -18.72 22.42 -18.84
N PRO A 36 -19.14 23.26 -19.79
CA PRO A 36 -20.49 23.83 -19.79
C PRO A 36 -21.53 22.74 -20.06
N ASP A 37 -22.66 22.80 -19.35
CA ASP A 37 -23.82 21.96 -19.62
C ASP A 37 -24.51 22.40 -20.92
N GLN A 38 -25.12 21.45 -21.63
CA GLN A 38 -25.82 21.71 -22.89
C GLN A 38 -27.23 22.29 -22.67
N TYR A 39 -27.81 22.07 -21.49
CA TYR A 39 -29.21 22.37 -21.20
C TYR A 39 -29.43 23.45 -20.13
N ASP A 40 -28.37 23.87 -19.43
CA ASP A 40 -28.45 24.86 -18.35
C ASP A 40 -27.19 25.75 -18.36
N GLU A 41 -27.28 26.97 -17.81
CA GLU A 41 -26.16 27.92 -17.66
C GLU A 41 -25.17 27.49 -16.54
N ARG A 42 -25.21 26.21 -16.18
CA ARG A 42 -24.41 25.60 -15.12
C ARG A 42 -23.18 24.93 -15.73
N THR A 43 -22.09 24.95 -14.99
CA THR A 43 -20.88 24.19 -15.33
C THR A 43 -20.78 22.97 -14.42
N TYR A 44 -20.27 21.86 -14.96
CA TYR A 44 -19.99 20.65 -14.20
C TYR A 44 -18.53 20.21 -14.37
N CYS A 45 -18.02 19.49 -13.37
CA CYS A 45 -16.66 18.95 -13.38
C CYS A 45 -16.67 17.55 -14.00
N LEU A 46 -16.12 17.41 -15.20
CA LEU A 46 -15.88 16.14 -15.84
C LEU A 46 -14.57 15.56 -15.31
N TYR A 47 -14.66 14.46 -14.56
CA TYR A 47 -13.50 13.75 -14.01
C TYR A 47 -13.00 12.70 -14.99
N SER A 48 -11.67 12.60 -15.13
CA SER A 48 -11.04 11.49 -15.84
C SER A 48 -11.13 10.17 -15.08
N THR A 49 -10.88 9.05 -15.75
CA THR A 49 -10.88 7.70 -15.14
C THR A 49 -9.96 7.61 -13.92
N ASP A 50 -10.44 7.00 -12.84
CA ASP A 50 -9.73 6.83 -11.56
C ASP A 50 -8.67 5.72 -11.59
N ALA A 51 -7.74 5.81 -12.56
CA ALA A 51 -6.63 4.88 -12.66
C ALA A 51 -5.71 4.96 -11.43
N SER A 52 -5.50 6.16 -10.87
CA SER A 52 -4.68 6.39 -9.67
C SER A 52 -5.11 5.55 -8.47
N THR A 53 -6.42 5.33 -8.30
CA THR A 53 -6.97 4.56 -7.17
C THR A 53 -6.56 3.09 -7.25
N VAL A 54 -6.59 2.50 -8.44
CA VAL A 54 -6.18 1.10 -8.65
C VAL A 54 -4.69 0.92 -8.37
N TYR A 55 -3.85 1.84 -8.86
CA TYR A 55 -2.41 1.82 -8.57
C TYR A 55 -2.14 1.99 -7.07
N GLY A 56 -2.83 2.92 -6.38
CA GLY A 56 -2.71 3.10 -4.94
C GLY A 56 -3.12 1.85 -4.14
N LEU A 57 -4.26 1.25 -4.47
CA LEU A 57 -4.72 0.01 -3.84
C LEU A 57 -3.75 -1.15 -4.07
N SER A 58 -3.18 -1.27 -5.27
CA SER A 58 -2.17 -2.30 -5.55
C SER A 58 -0.88 -2.08 -4.76
N ALA A 59 -0.40 -0.84 -4.63
CA ALA A 59 0.77 -0.51 -3.82
C ALA A 59 0.55 -0.89 -2.34
N PHE A 60 -0.60 -0.48 -1.78
CA PHE A 60 -0.99 -0.83 -0.41
C PHE A 60 -1.08 -2.35 -0.20
N GLY A 61 -1.69 -3.08 -1.14
CA GLY A 61 -1.81 -4.53 -1.09
C GLY A 61 -0.45 -5.24 -1.08
N LEU A 62 0.53 -4.77 -1.87
CA LEU A 62 1.88 -5.33 -1.90
C LEU A 62 2.63 -5.09 -0.57
N LEU A 63 2.47 -3.92 0.03
CA LEU A 63 3.06 -3.63 1.35
C LEU A 63 2.44 -4.51 2.44
N LEU A 64 1.11 -4.66 2.44
CA LEU A 64 0.43 -5.59 3.36
C LEU A 64 0.91 -7.03 3.19
N LEU A 65 1.04 -7.50 1.96
CA LEU A 65 1.56 -8.84 1.67
C LEU A 65 2.96 -9.02 2.26
N SER A 66 3.85 -8.05 2.08
CA SER A 66 5.21 -8.11 2.61
C SER A 66 5.23 -8.20 4.14
N GLN A 67 4.35 -7.47 4.83
CA GLN A 67 4.21 -7.51 6.28
C GLN A 67 3.63 -8.84 6.77
N VAL A 68 2.65 -9.40 6.06
CA VAL A 68 2.10 -10.73 6.37
C VAL A 68 3.18 -11.81 6.24
N VAL A 69 4.02 -11.74 5.21
CA VAL A 69 5.15 -12.67 5.03
C VAL A 69 6.15 -12.55 6.18
N VAL A 70 6.56 -11.32 6.54
CA VAL A 70 7.48 -11.09 7.66
C VAL A 70 6.91 -11.64 8.97
N ASN A 71 5.68 -11.26 9.32
CA ASN A 71 5.01 -11.69 10.54
C ASN A 71 4.75 -13.20 10.59
N GLY A 72 4.51 -13.82 9.42
CA GLY A 72 4.38 -15.27 9.29
C GLY A 72 5.71 -16.00 9.55
N VAL A 73 6.80 -15.52 8.96
CA VAL A 73 8.15 -16.11 9.13
C VAL A 73 8.66 -15.92 10.56
N THR A 74 8.44 -14.76 11.16
CA THR A 74 8.84 -14.48 12.56
C THR A 74 7.90 -15.10 13.58
N ARG A 75 6.78 -15.70 13.14
CA ARG A 75 5.68 -16.21 13.99
C ARG A 75 5.06 -15.16 14.92
N CYS A 76 5.29 -13.87 14.67
CA CYS A 76 4.65 -12.75 15.35
C CYS A 76 3.29 -12.43 14.73
N LEU A 77 2.42 -13.44 14.57
CA LEU A 77 1.09 -13.25 13.99
C LEU A 77 0.19 -12.45 14.94
N CYS A 78 -0.42 -11.38 14.42
CA CYS A 78 -1.41 -10.55 15.12
C CYS A 78 -2.69 -11.29 15.59
N PHE A 79 -2.85 -12.58 15.26
CA PHE A 79 -3.98 -13.42 15.64
C PHE A 79 -3.60 -14.69 16.43
N GLY A 80 -2.32 -14.88 16.78
CA GLY A 80 -1.83 -16.02 17.56
C GLY A 80 -1.53 -15.67 19.02
N LYS A 81 -1.30 -16.69 19.88
CA LYS A 81 -0.92 -16.56 21.31
C LYS A 81 0.24 -15.58 21.59
N GLY A 82 1.01 -15.17 20.59
CA GLY A 82 2.01 -14.10 20.68
C GLY A 82 1.44 -12.70 20.94
N LEU A 83 0.16 -12.44 20.67
CA LEU A 83 -0.49 -11.16 21.01
C LEU A 83 -0.62 -10.94 22.53
N VAL A 84 -0.66 -12.03 23.30
CA VAL A 84 -0.80 -11.97 24.77
C VAL A 84 0.53 -11.62 25.44
N SER A 85 1.66 -11.82 24.76
CA SER A 85 2.98 -11.41 25.25
C SER A 85 3.45 -10.17 24.46
N ALA A 86 2.86 -9.02 24.78
CA ALA A 86 3.20 -7.73 24.19
C ALA A 86 4.71 -7.45 24.35
N THR A 87 5.48 -7.74 23.30
CA THR A 87 6.91 -7.43 23.23
C THR A 87 7.08 -6.12 22.47
N SER A 88 7.96 -5.23 22.92
CA SER A 88 8.24 -3.91 22.33
C SER A 88 8.42 -3.92 20.79
N SER A 89 8.96 -5.01 20.25
CA SER A 89 9.17 -5.25 18.81
C SER A 89 7.88 -5.18 17.97
N THR A 90 6.74 -5.67 18.47
CA THR A 90 5.51 -5.78 17.67
C THR A 90 4.83 -4.42 17.51
N THR A 91 4.88 -3.58 18.54
CA THR A 91 4.41 -2.19 18.49
C THR A 91 5.24 -1.37 17.50
N CYS A 92 6.56 -1.52 17.50
CA CYS A 92 7.43 -0.88 16.52
C CYS A 92 7.09 -1.32 15.08
N ALA A 93 6.85 -2.61 14.83
CA ALA A 93 6.51 -3.09 13.49
C ALA A 93 5.19 -2.49 12.96
N ILE A 94 4.14 -2.43 13.79
CA ILE A 94 2.87 -1.80 13.45
C ILE A 94 3.04 -0.30 13.24
N PHE A 95 3.80 0.36 14.13
CA PHE A 95 4.09 1.79 14.02
C PHE A 95 4.82 2.10 12.71
N PHE A 96 5.93 1.40 12.42
CA PHE A 96 6.65 1.58 11.16
C PHE A 96 5.77 1.25 9.95
N PHE A 97 4.88 0.26 10.01
CA PHE A 97 3.92 0.02 8.93
C PHE A 97 3.00 1.23 8.70
N VAL A 98 2.39 1.75 9.77
CA VAL A 98 1.48 2.91 9.72
C VAL A 98 2.21 4.21 9.33
N PHE A 99 3.52 4.32 9.53
CA PHE A 99 4.30 5.50 9.15
C PHE A 99 5.15 5.33 7.88
N SER A 100 5.14 4.14 7.25
CA SER A 100 5.92 3.84 6.04
C SER A 100 5.18 4.07 4.71
N TRP A 101 3.92 4.51 4.78
CA TRP A 101 3.13 4.98 3.63
C TRP A 101 3.04 6.51 3.67
#